data_AF-A0A5K7ZZ54-F1
#
_entry.id   AF-A0A5K7ZZ54-F1
#
_cell.length_a   1.000
_cell.length_b   1.000
_cell.length_c   1.000
_cell.angle_alpha   90.00
_cell.angle_beta   90.00
_cell.angle_gamma   90.00
#
_symmetry.space_group_name_H-M   'P 1'
#
loop_
_entity.id
_entity.type
_entity.pdbx_description
1 polymer ?
#
loop_
_entity_poly.entity_id
_entity_poly.type
_entity_poly.pdbx_seq_one_letter_code
_entity_poly.pdbx_strand_id
1 'polypeptide(L)'
;MTTKIVKTLTIASLMALFLISPALSETFEGTIEGADCIINGTNCAKSSKDPHLCMVRNFVLVTADGEYYFLPNLHRSLKMHCYKQNVIIDGRRNGKTIRVNTLDLEGANGYQCIWDWEKIKADLENG
;
A
#
# COMPACT_ATOMS: atom_id res chain seq x y z
N MET A 1 -12.19 -63.95 20.00
CA MET A 1 -10.75 -63.67 20.08
C MET A 1 -10.33 -63.03 18.75
N THR A 2 -10.05 -61.72 18.81
CA THR A 2 -9.14 -60.93 17.95
C THR A 2 -9.31 -60.87 16.41
N THR A 3 -9.78 -59.70 15.97
CA THR A 3 -9.10 -58.75 15.05
C THR A 3 -8.96 -59.13 13.57
N LYS A 4 -9.48 -58.26 12.68
CA LYS A 4 -8.71 -57.53 11.65
C LYS A 4 -9.56 -56.49 10.92
N ILE A 5 -9.48 -55.26 11.45
CA ILE A 5 -9.84 -54.01 10.80
C ILE A 5 -8.62 -53.57 9.99
N VAL A 6 -8.53 -53.79 8.67
CA VAL A 6 -7.59 -53.03 7.82
C VAL A 6 -8.02 -53.10 6.34
N LYS A 7 -7.93 -51.95 5.67
CA LYS A 7 -7.84 -51.73 4.21
C LYS A 7 -9.09 -51.16 3.49
N THR A 8 -9.58 -50.05 4.01
CA THR A 8 -10.16 -48.99 3.17
C THR A 8 -9.49 -47.67 3.56
N LEU A 9 -8.23 -47.52 3.17
CA LEU A 9 -7.48 -46.27 3.38
C LEU A 9 -6.59 -46.01 2.16
N THR A 10 -7.21 -45.70 1.03
CA THR A 10 -6.51 -45.17 -0.14
C THR A 10 -7.44 -44.18 -0.82
N ILE A 11 -6.88 -42.99 -1.09
CA ILE A 11 -7.43 -41.90 -1.93
C ILE A 11 -8.30 -40.87 -1.17
N ALA A 12 -7.71 -40.21 -0.17
CA ALA A 12 -8.13 -38.85 0.21
C ALA A 12 -6.90 -37.94 0.50
N SER A 13 -5.76 -38.26 -0.12
CA SER A 13 -4.55 -37.43 -0.09
C SER A 13 -4.50 -36.52 -1.34
N LEU A 14 -5.59 -35.82 -1.60
CA LEU A 14 -5.60 -34.64 -2.48
C LEU A 14 -5.64 -33.39 -1.59
N MET A 15 -4.76 -33.39 -0.59
CA MET A 15 -4.65 -32.34 0.41
C MET A 15 -3.91 -31.18 -0.25
N ALA A 16 -4.72 -30.24 -0.75
CA ALA A 16 -4.47 -28.82 -0.74
C ALA A 16 -2.99 -28.41 -0.95
N LEU A 17 -2.56 -28.38 -2.21
CA LEU A 17 -1.57 -27.38 -2.62
C LEU A 17 -2.23 -26.01 -2.39
N PHE A 18 -2.06 -25.47 -1.18
CA PHE A 18 -2.27 -24.07 -0.90
C PHE A 18 -1.40 -23.28 -1.87
N LEU A 19 -2.05 -22.67 -2.85
CA LEU A 19 -1.47 -21.65 -3.73
C LEU A 19 -1.08 -20.47 -2.85
N ILE A 20 0.12 -20.52 -2.26
CA ILE A 20 0.73 -19.34 -1.66
C ILE A 20 1.22 -18.51 -2.83
N SER A 21 0.32 -17.75 -3.45
CA SER A 21 0.73 -16.73 -4.42
C SER A 21 1.58 -15.71 -3.65
N PRO A 22 2.85 -15.51 -3.99
CA PRO A 22 3.59 -14.39 -3.43
C PRO A 22 2.80 -13.13 -3.76
N ALA A 23 2.56 -12.27 -2.77
CA ALA A 23 2.00 -10.95 -3.01
C ALA A 23 2.99 -10.20 -3.93
N LEU A 24 2.70 -10.23 -5.22
CA LEU A 24 3.47 -9.54 -6.24
C LEU A 24 3.35 -8.05 -5.99
N SER A 25 4.41 -7.32 -6.34
CA SER A 25 4.31 -5.87 -6.38
C SER A 25 3.33 -5.48 -7.48
N GLU A 26 2.47 -4.52 -7.17
CA GLU A 26 1.48 -3.92 -8.05
C GLU A 26 1.79 -2.43 -8.19
N THR A 27 1.49 -1.86 -9.36
CA THR A 27 1.60 -0.42 -9.60
C THR A 27 0.25 0.24 -9.37
N PHE A 28 0.24 1.32 -8.60
CA PHE A 28 -0.94 2.11 -8.27
C PHE A 28 -0.73 3.56 -8.69
N GLU A 29 -1.74 4.13 -9.35
CA GLU A 29 -1.74 5.53 -9.79
C GLU A 29 -2.87 6.29 -9.10
N GLY A 30 -2.60 7.50 -8.62
CA GLY A 30 -3.60 8.30 -7.95
C GLY A 30 -3.05 9.55 -7.28
N THR A 31 -3.82 10.11 -6.35
CA THR A 31 -3.43 11.29 -5.56
C THR A 31 -3.33 10.97 -4.08
N ILE A 32 -2.46 11.69 -3.38
CA ILE A 32 -2.39 11.61 -1.91
C ILE A 32 -3.39 12.59 -1.30
N GLU A 33 -4.33 12.07 -0.52
CA GLU A 33 -5.42 12.83 0.10
C GLU A 33 -5.46 12.61 1.63
N GLY A 34 -6.20 13.46 2.34
CA GLY A 34 -6.41 13.33 3.77
C GLY A 34 -7.34 12.16 4.09
N ALA A 35 -6.91 11.22 4.93
CA ALA A 35 -7.69 10.01 5.24
C ALA A 35 -9.06 10.35 5.84
N ASP A 36 -9.10 11.29 6.78
CA ASP A 36 -10.32 11.65 7.51
C ASP A 36 -11.40 12.19 6.56
N CYS A 37 -11.04 12.99 5.55
CA CYS A 37 -12.01 13.55 4.63
C CYS A 37 -12.51 12.52 3.60
N ILE A 38 -11.61 11.68 3.09
CA ILE A 38 -11.96 10.61 2.15
C ILE A 38 -12.86 9.56 2.81
N ILE A 39 -12.55 9.15 4.04
CA ILE A 39 -13.30 8.08 4.73
C ILE A 39 -14.66 8.60 5.24
N ASN A 40 -14.72 9.82 5.77
CA ASN A 40 -15.95 10.36 6.35
C ASN A 40 -16.81 11.16 5.35
N GLY A 41 -16.38 11.29 4.08
CA GLY A 41 -17.10 12.04 3.05
C GLY A 41 -17.19 13.55 3.34
N THR A 42 -16.22 14.11 4.06
CA THR A 42 -16.16 15.55 4.35
C THR A 42 -15.29 16.29 3.33
N ASN A 43 -15.34 17.62 3.34
CA ASN A 43 -14.49 18.42 2.45
C ASN A 43 -13.01 18.27 2.79
N CYS A 44 -12.21 17.82 1.82
CA CYS A 44 -10.75 17.80 1.94
C CYS A 44 -10.16 19.21 1.80
N ALA A 45 -9.02 19.43 2.47
CA ALA A 45 -8.27 20.69 2.37
C ALA A 45 -7.98 21.03 0.90
N LYS A 46 -8.03 22.33 0.56
CA LYS A 46 -8.03 22.70 -0.87
C LYS A 46 -6.68 22.54 -1.54
N SER A 47 -5.58 22.71 -0.80
CA SER A 47 -4.22 22.60 -1.32
C SER A 47 -3.22 22.27 -0.21
N SER A 48 -1.96 22.02 -0.59
CA SER A 48 -0.85 21.80 0.34
C SER A 48 -0.52 23.01 1.22
N LYS A 49 -1.03 24.20 0.87
CA LYS A 49 -0.85 25.46 1.62
C LYS A 49 -1.98 25.74 2.61
N ASP A 50 -3.01 24.91 2.64
CA ASP A 50 -4.13 25.05 3.56
C ASP A 50 -3.67 24.70 4.99
N PRO A 51 -3.76 25.63 5.97
CA PRO A 51 -3.32 25.36 7.34
C PRO A 51 -4.08 24.22 8.01
N HIS A 52 -5.30 23.89 7.56
CA HIS A 52 -6.03 22.73 8.05
C HIS A 52 -5.32 21.39 7.73
N LEU A 53 -4.46 21.37 6.71
CA LEU A 53 -3.66 20.19 6.37
C LEU A 53 -2.74 19.77 7.52
N CYS A 54 -2.27 20.72 8.33
CA CYS A 54 -1.47 20.45 9.51
C CYS A 54 -2.23 19.61 10.55
N MET A 55 -3.56 19.68 10.58
CA MET A 55 -4.41 18.92 11.50
C MET A 55 -4.76 17.51 10.98
N VAL A 56 -4.50 17.22 9.70
CA VAL A 56 -4.78 15.91 9.10
C VAL A 56 -3.88 14.86 9.74
N ARG A 57 -4.49 13.85 10.39
CA ARG A 57 -3.75 12.86 11.16
C ARG A 57 -3.07 11.83 10.27
N ASN A 58 -3.74 11.43 9.21
CA ASN A 58 -3.23 10.42 8.29
C ASN A 58 -3.64 10.72 6.84
N PHE A 59 -2.92 10.10 5.91
CA PHE A 59 -3.08 10.30 4.48
C PHE A 59 -3.23 8.94 3.79
N VAL A 60 -3.96 8.93 2.68
CA VAL A 60 -4.21 7.75 1.84
C VAL A 60 -3.91 8.08 0.39
N LEU A 61 -3.54 7.06 -0.39
CA LEU A 61 -3.65 7.12 -1.85
C LEU A 61 -5.13 7.00 -2.21
N VAL A 62 -5.61 7.80 -3.16
CA VAL A 62 -6.91 7.66 -3.80
C VAL A 62 -6.69 7.41 -5.29
N THR A 63 -7.13 6.26 -5.78
CA THR A 63 -6.97 5.85 -7.18
C THR A 63 -8.11 6.40 -8.04
N ALA A 64 -7.95 6.39 -9.36
CA ALA A 64 -8.92 6.97 -10.30
C ALA A 64 -10.34 6.35 -10.24
N ASP A 65 -10.43 5.09 -9.79
CA ASP A 65 -11.69 4.37 -9.53
C ASP A 65 -12.34 4.72 -8.18
N GLY A 66 -11.72 5.61 -7.40
CA GLY A 66 -12.21 6.05 -6.09
C GLY A 66 -11.84 5.13 -4.92
N GLU A 67 -11.07 4.07 -5.17
CA GLU A 67 -10.51 3.25 -4.09
C GLU A 67 -9.45 4.03 -3.30
N TYR A 68 -9.27 3.66 -2.04
CA TYR A 68 -8.26 4.29 -1.17
C TYR A 68 -7.40 3.28 -0.43
N TYR A 69 -6.15 3.66 -0.17
CA TYR A 69 -5.17 2.80 0.48
C TYR A 69 -4.27 3.58 1.45
N PHE A 70 -4.06 3.02 2.64
CA PHE A 70 -3.09 3.53 3.60
C PHE A 70 -1.66 3.17 3.18
N LEU A 71 -0.74 4.10 3.43
CA LEU A 71 0.69 3.98 3.11
C LEU A 71 1.50 4.03 4.42
N PRO A 72 1.60 2.91 5.17
CA PRO A 72 2.05 2.91 6.56
C PRO A 72 3.58 3.06 6.71
N ASN A 73 4.35 2.67 5.69
CA ASN A 73 5.80 2.79 5.70
C ASN A 73 6.29 4.14 5.14
N LEU A 74 5.38 5.02 4.69
CA LEU A 74 5.71 6.39 4.34
C LEU A 74 5.48 7.33 5.53
N HIS A 75 6.46 8.18 5.80
CA HIS A 75 6.34 9.18 6.85
C HIS A 75 5.27 10.23 6.50
N ARG A 76 4.63 10.80 7.53
CA ARG A 76 3.56 11.79 7.35
C ARG A 76 4.00 13.01 6.53
N SER A 77 5.23 13.50 6.75
CA SER A 77 5.75 14.67 6.03
C SER A 77 5.86 14.45 4.52
N LEU A 78 6.30 13.25 4.09
CA LEU A 78 6.36 12.89 2.67
C LEU A 78 4.95 12.86 2.06
N LYS A 79 4.00 12.21 2.73
CA LYS A 79 2.61 12.16 2.27
C LYS A 79 1.99 13.55 2.14
N MET A 80 2.29 14.45 3.09
CA MET A 80 1.87 15.85 3.04
C MET A 80 2.56 16.62 1.89
N HIS A 81 3.83 16.34 1.59
CA HIS A 81 4.53 16.93 0.45
C HIS A 81 3.89 16.53 -0.89
N CYS A 82 3.37 15.31 -0.98
CA CYS A 82 2.66 14.78 -2.16
C CYS A 82 1.16 15.14 -2.21
N TYR A 83 0.65 15.92 -1.25
CA TYR A 83 -0.79 16.16 -1.14
C TYR A 83 -1.39 16.75 -2.42
N LYS A 84 -2.45 16.11 -2.94
CA LYS A 84 -3.16 16.44 -4.18
C LYS A 84 -2.31 16.45 -5.46
N GLN A 85 -1.15 15.81 -5.43
CA GLN A 85 -0.32 15.61 -6.62
C GLN A 85 -0.46 14.17 -7.10
N ASN A 86 -0.31 13.98 -8.41
CA ASN A 86 -0.32 12.67 -9.01
C ASN A 86 0.95 11.92 -8.62
N VAL A 87 0.78 10.67 -8.19
CA VAL A 87 1.85 9.77 -7.81
C VAL A 87 1.67 8.42 -8.48
N ILE A 88 2.80 7.78 -8.77
CA ILE A 88 2.88 6.38 -9.14
C ILE A 88 3.58 5.66 -7.98
N ILE A 89 2.94 4.61 -7.48
CA ILE A 89 3.44 3.80 -6.38
C ILE A 89 3.63 2.37 -6.89
N ASP A 90 4.86 1.85 -6.81
CA ASP A 90 5.09 0.42 -6.81
C ASP A 90 5.04 -0.09 -5.36
N GLY A 91 4.28 -1.15 -5.11
CA GLY A 91 4.21 -1.70 -3.77
C GLY A 91 3.37 -2.95 -3.65
N ARG A 92 3.35 -3.51 -2.44
CA ARG A 92 2.55 -4.71 -2.12
C ARG A 92 1.30 -4.33 -1.36
N ARG A 93 0.15 -4.67 -1.92
CA ARG A 93 -1.16 -4.46 -1.29
C ARG A 93 -1.51 -5.60 -0.33
N ASN A 94 -2.06 -5.25 0.82
CA ASN A 94 -2.71 -6.14 1.77
C ASN A 94 -3.98 -5.45 2.30
N GLY A 95 -5.14 -5.82 1.74
CA GLY A 95 -6.41 -5.13 2.02
C GLY A 95 -6.34 -3.65 1.64
N LYS A 96 -6.69 -2.76 2.58
CA LYS A 96 -6.65 -1.29 2.42
C LYS A 96 -5.29 -0.68 2.71
N THR A 97 -4.22 -1.46 2.65
CA THR A 97 -2.86 -1.01 2.95
C THR A 97 -1.95 -1.36 1.78
N ILE A 98 -1.09 -0.43 1.38
CA ILE A 98 -0.01 -0.67 0.43
C ILE A 98 1.30 -0.42 1.16
N ARG A 99 2.13 -1.46 1.26
CA ARG A 99 3.53 -1.28 1.64
C ARG A 99 4.28 -0.83 0.39
N VAL A 100 4.69 0.44 0.39
CA VAL A 100 5.34 1.10 -0.74
C VAL A 100 6.76 0.56 -0.92
N ASN A 101 7.17 0.28 -2.14
CA ASN A 101 8.56 -0.01 -2.52
C ASN A 101 9.20 1.23 -3.18
N THR A 102 8.49 1.87 -4.12
CA THR A 102 8.88 3.17 -4.68
C THR A 102 7.69 4.12 -4.74
N LEU A 103 7.97 5.42 -4.68
CA LEU A 103 6.99 6.47 -4.95
C LEU A 103 7.60 7.48 -5.91
N ASP A 104 6.96 7.63 -7.05
CA ASP A 104 7.27 8.62 -8.06
C ASP A 104 6.22 9.73 -8.02
N LEU A 105 6.69 10.98 -7.99
CA LEU A 105 5.86 12.17 -7.97
C LEU A 105 5.88 12.84 -9.34
N GLU A 106 4.72 13.27 -9.83
CA GLU A 106 4.65 14.03 -11.07
C GLU A 106 5.32 15.41 -10.90
N GLY A 107 6.31 15.69 -11.74
CA GLY A 107 6.98 16.98 -11.83
C GLY A 107 6.92 17.58 -13.23
N ALA A 108 7.53 18.75 -13.42
CA ALA A 108 7.52 19.47 -14.69
C ALA A 108 8.14 18.69 -15.87
N ASN A 109 9.05 17.77 -15.57
CA ASN A 109 9.77 16.95 -16.56
C ASN A 109 9.32 15.49 -16.52
N GLY A 110 8.10 15.21 -16.06
CA GLY A 110 7.57 13.87 -15.84
C GLY A 110 7.77 13.37 -14.41
N TYR A 111 7.59 12.07 -14.22
CA TYR A 111 7.65 11.42 -12.91
C TYR A 111 9.08 11.33 -12.37
N GLN A 112 9.26 11.67 -11.10
CA GLN A 112 10.54 11.60 -10.39
C GLN A 112 10.40 10.74 -9.14
N CYS A 113 11.31 9.77 -8.98
CA CYS A 113 11.36 8.93 -7.79
C CYS A 113 11.85 9.75 -6.59
N ILE A 114 10.98 9.92 -5.59
CA ILE A 114 11.28 10.69 -4.38
C ILE A 114 11.39 9.81 -3.13
N TRP A 115 11.08 8.53 -3.25
CA TRP A 115 11.18 7.58 -2.16
C TRP A 115 11.42 6.17 -2.69
N ASP A 116 12.36 5.45 -2.08
CA ASP A 116 12.80 4.11 -2.47
C ASP A 116 13.15 3.30 -1.20
N TRP A 117 12.37 2.25 -0.94
CA TRP A 117 12.51 1.43 0.27
C TRP A 117 13.86 0.71 0.35
N GLU A 118 14.34 0.19 -0.78
CA GLU A 118 15.57 -0.61 -0.81
C GLU A 118 16.79 0.27 -0.52
N LYS A 119 16.81 1.51 -1.04
CA LYS A 119 17.85 2.48 -0.70
C LYS A 119 17.83 2.84 0.78
N ILE A 120 16.66 3.18 1.32
CA ILE A 120 16.51 3.53 2.75
C ILE A 120 16.95 2.38 3.64
N LYS A 121 16.57 1.15 3.28
CA LYS A 121 16.94 -0.05 4.04
C LYS A 121 18.45 -0.28 4.03
N ALA A 122 19.10 -0.14 2.88
CA ALA A 122 20.54 -0.25 2.77
C ALA A 122 21.26 0.82 3.61
N ASP A 123 20.77 2.06 3.65
CA ASP A 123 21.35 3.12 4.47
C ASP A 123 21.24 2.81 5.98
N LEU A 124 20.13 2.20 6.41
CA LEU A 124 19.93 1.78 7.81
C LEU A 124 20.79 0.58 8.22
N GLU A 125 21.15 -0.30 7.29
CA GLU A 125 22.01 -1.46 7.56
C GLU A 125 23.51 -1.09 7.58
N ASN A 126 23.89 0.03 6.96
CA ASN A 126 25.28 0.48 6.82
C ASN A 126 25.67 1.68 7.72
N GLY A 127 24.72 2.26 8.47
CA GLY A 127 24.94 3.39 9.39
C GLY A 127 24.91 2.99 10.86
#